data_AF-A0ABD7Z3V0-F1
#
_entry.id   AF-A0ABD7Z3V0-F1
#
_cell.length_a   1.000
_cell.length_b   1.000
_cell.length_c   1.000
_cell.angle_alpha   90.00
_cell.angle_beta   90.00
_cell.angle_gamma   90.00
#
_symmetry.space_group_name_H-M   'P 1'
#
loop_
_entity.id
_entity.type
_entity.pdbx_description
1 polymer ?
#
loop_
_entity_poly.entity_id
_entity_poly.type
_entity_poly.pdbx_seq_one_letter_code
_entity_poly.pdbx_strand_id
1 'polypeptide(L)'
;MLNYTNEPVSVIKYSFSSKIMAYVLEYNFNKDDLVNLIKDYDKHDEDIQSLIVEQSIKNCELIVIKQKTDIADNLLNKLFISEKLGENKKIDLFIQALPYKYMHVSERRQALKSMQLDEFNKIWNRGTPKIKCCEDYSRLLLALKEQGLIQDFCVDNKQEKYYRITKRNG
;
A
#
# COMPACT_ATOMS: atom_id res chain seq x y z
N MET A 1 23.61 15.35 21.79
CA MET A 1 24.66 14.60 21.05
C MET A 1 24.00 13.46 20.30
N LEU A 2 23.62 13.68 19.04
CA LEU A 2 23.22 12.63 18.08
C LEU A 2 24.21 12.54 16.90
N ASN A 3 25.22 13.43 16.87
CA ASN A 3 26.14 13.60 15.74
C ASN A 3 27.32 12.61 15.71
N TYR A 4 27.36 11.58 16.56
CA TYR A 4 28.57 10.75 16.72
C TYR A 4 28.37 9.24 16.69
N THR A 5 27.18 8.74 16.34
CA THR A 5 26.98 7.30 16.13
C THR A 5 26.51 7.06 14.71
N ASN A 6 27.34 6.40 13.89
CA ASN A 6 26.95 5.87 12.57
C ASN A 6 25.90 4.75 12.66
N GLU A 7 25.48 4.40 13.87
CA GLU A 7 24.50 3.36 14.14
C GLU A 7 23.08 3.92 14.08
N PRO A 8 22.15 3.24 13.38
CA PRO A 8 20.74 3.60 13.34
C PRO A 8 20.13 3.71 14.74
N VAL A 9 19.44 4.83 14.99
CA VAL A 9 18.79 5.13 16.25
C VAL A 9 17.32 4.70 16.18
N SER A 10 16.91 3.96 17.20
CA SER A 10 15.52 3.55 17.39
C SER A 10 14.71 4.70 17.97
N VAL A 11 13.57 5.05 17.36
CA VAL A 11 12.64 6.08 17.85
C VAL A 11 11.58 5.52 18.79
N ILE A 12 11.40 4.19 18.83
CA ILE A 12 10.39 3.55 19.71
C ILE A 12 10.96 3.17 21.08
N LYS A 13 12.28 2.95 21.18
CA LYS A 13 12.94 2.55 22.43
C LYS A 13 13.14 3.70 23.41
N TYR A 14 13.05 4.94 22.93
CA TYR A 14 13.30 6.15 23.70
C TYR A 14 12.12 7.11 23.60
N SER A 15 11.76 7.75 24.71
CA SER A 15 10.74 8.81 24.74
C SER A 15 11.33 10.13 24.26
N PHE A 16 11.53 10.27 22.95
CA PHE A 16 12.04 11.51 22.36
C PHE A 16 10.98 12.61 22.33
N SER A 17 11.41 13.86 22.49
CA SER A 17 10.59 15.01 22.06
C SER A 17 10.37 14.95 20.54
N SER A 18 9.27 15.51 20.03
CA SER A 18 8.95 15.50 18.59
C SER A 18 10.10 16.03 17.73
N LYS A 19 10.80 17.09 18.16
CA LYS A 19 11.96 17.64 17.43
C LYS A 19 13.12 16.64 17.27
N ILE A 20 13.40 15.86 18.31
CA ILE A 20 14.46 14.84 18.27
C ILE A 20 14.00 13.65 17.42
N MET A 21 12.75 13.24 17.55
CA MET A 21 12.17 12.18 16.73
C MET A 21 12.24 12.52 15.24
N ALA A 22 11.90 13.75 14.87
CA ALA A 22 11.98 14.23 13.49
C ALA A 22 13.41 14.12 12.93
N TYR A 23 14.40 14.60 13.69
CA TYR A 23 15.81 14.50 13.32
C TYR A 23 16.25 13.03 13.12
N VAL A 24 15.87 12.14 14.04
CA VAL A 24 16.23 10.72 13.91
C VAL A 24 15.57 10.09 12.68
N LEU A 25 14.27 10.36 12.45
CA LEU A 25 13.55 9.87 11.27
C LEU A 25 14.18 10.32 9.96
N GLU A 26 14.79 11.51 9.93
CA GLU A 26 15.38 12.07 8.72
C GLU A 26 16.79 11.52 8.44
N TYR A 27 17.64 11.44 9.47
CA TYR A 27 19.09 11.23 9.28
C TYR A 27 19.62 9.88 9.75
N ASN A 28 19.06 9.30 10.82
CA ASN A 28 19.67 8.15 11.49
C ASN A 28 18.63 7.12 11.94
N PHE A 29 17.62 6.87 11.11
CA PHE A 29 16.46 6.06 11.46
C PHE A 29 16.76 4.56 11.45
N ASN A 30 16.47 3.86 12.54
CA ASN A 30 16.41 2.41 12.54
C ASN A 30 15.13 1.90 11.84
N LYS A 31 15.29 1.37 10.63
CA LYS A 31 14.19 0.88 9.78
C LYS A 31 13.36 -0.24 10.39
N ASP A 32 13.88 -0.96 11.39
CA ASP A 32 13.10 -1.99 12.07
C ASP A 32 11.92 -1.42 12.87
N ASP A 33 12.04 -0.16 13.30
CA ASP A 33 10.98 0.55 14.01
C ASP A 33 9.80 0.91 13.10
N LEU A 34 9.99 0.89 11.77
CA LEU A 34 8.98 1.33 10.81
C LEU A 34 7.66 0.59 10.99
N VAL A 35 7.69 -0.70 11.33
CA VAL A 35 6.51 -1.53 11.58
C VAL A 35 5.62 -0.94 12.68
N ASN A 36 6.23 -0.45 13.77
CA ASN A 36 5.48 0.12 14.87
C ASN A 36 4.96 1.52 14.51
N LEU A 37 5.76 2.31 13.80
CA LEU A 37 5.38 3.66 13.37
C LEU A 37 4.21 3.66 12.37
N ILE A 38 4.19 2.73 11.42
CA ILE A 38 3.09 2.67 10.43
C ILE A 38 1.79 2.18 11.04
N LYS A 39 1.86 1.38 12.12
CA LYS A 39 0.70 0.95 12.90
C LYS A 39 0.15 2.09 13.75
N ASP A 40 1.02 2.85 14.39
CA ASP A 40 0.66 3.95 15.29
C ASP A 40 0.63 5.33 14.60
N TYR A 41 0.62 5.36 13.26
CA TYR A 41 0.71 6.57 12.45
C TYR A 41 -0.21 7.71 12.92
N ASP A 42 -1.48 7.39 13.17
CA ASP A 42 -2.49 8.38 13.55
C ASP A 42 -2.29 8.96 14.96
N LYS A 43 -1.39 8.39 15.77
CA LYS A 43 -1.04 8.88 17.11
C LYS A 43 0.04 9.95 17.10
N HIS A 44 0.68 10.18 15.95
CA HIS A 44 1.76 11.15 15.80
C HIS A 44 1.27 12.49 15.27
N ASP A 45 1.99 13.56 15.63
CA ASP A 45 1.74 14.91 15.10
C ASP A 45 2.04 14.99 13.59
N GLU A 46 1.46 15.97 12.89
CA GLU A 46 1.52 16.11 11.43
C GLU A 46 2.95 16.10 10.85
N ASP A 47 3.90 16.75 11.53
CA ASP A 47 5.31 16.79 11.12
C ASP A 47 5.93 15.38 11.12
N ILE A 48 5.63 14.60 12.17
CA ILE A 48 6.12 13.24 12.31
C ILE A 48 5.40 12.31 11.33
N GLN A 49 4.10 12.48 11.13
CA GLN A 49 3.34 11.75 10.11
C GLN A 49 3.94 11.95 8.71
N SER A 50 4.33 13.18 8.37
CA SER A 50 4.95 13.48 7.09
C SER A 50 6.27 12.73 6.90
N LEU A 51 7.10 12.67 7.94
CA LEU A 51 8.35 11.89 7.94
C LEU A 51 8.10 10.38 7.89
N ILE A 52 7.06 9.87 8.56
CA ILE A 52 6.67 8.46 8.47
C ILE A 52 6.25 8.10 7.04
N VAL A 53 5.50 8.98 6.35
CA VAL A 53 5.14 8.79 4.93
C VAL A 53 6.41 8.72 4.08
N GLU A 54 7.36 9.63 4.26
CA GLU A 54 8.63 9.61 3.51
C GLU A 54 9.44 8.34 3.76
N GLN A 55 9.57 7.91 5.02
CA GLN A 55 10.27 6.68 5.36
C GLN A 55 9.54 5.45 4.82
N SER A 56 8.21 5.47 4.77
CA SER A 56 7.41 4.39 4.18
C SER A 56 7.60 4.29 2.67
N ILE A 57 7.69 5.43 1.97
CA ILE A 57 7.97 5.44 0.53
C ILE A 57 9.40 4.94 0.26
N LYS A 58 10.39 5.45 0.99
CA LYS A 58 11.81 5.06 0.85
C LYS A 58 12.04 3.58 1.13
N ASN A 59 11.29 3.00 2.07
CA ASN A 59 11.50 1.64 2.57
C ASN A 59 10.28 0.72 2.33
N CYS A 60 9.47 0.99 1.30
CA CYS A 60 8.22 0.28 1.06
C CYS A 60 8.41 -1.25 0.95
N GLU A 61 9.52 -1.70 0.37
CA GLU A 61 9.85 -3.13 0.28
C GLU A 61 9.91 -3.81 1.66
N LEU A 62 10.43 -3.12 2.69
CA LEU A 62 10.43 -3.67 4.06
C LEU A 62 9.02 -3.80 4.63
N ILE A 63 8.13 -2.87 4.29
CA ILE A 63 6.72 -2.91 4.71
C ILE A 63 6.02 -4.12 4.07
N VAL A 64 6.24 -4.32 2.77
CA VAL A 64 5.65 -5.43 2.00
C VAL A 64 6.21 -6.78 2.45
N ILE A 65 7.52 -6.87 2.71
CA ILE A 65 8.20 -8.12 3.14
C ILE A 65 7.74 -8.57 4.52
N LYS A 66 7.49 -7.64 5.46
CA LYS A 66 6.99 -7.97 6.82
C LYS A 66 5.48 -8.27 6.80
N GLN A 67 5.05 -9.12 5.87
CA GLN A 67 3.67 -9.55 5.59
C GLN A 67 2.78 -9.60 6.85
N LYS A 68 1.53 -9.12 6.73
CA LYS A 68 0.55 -8.96 7.83
C LYS A 68 0.81 -7.81 8.80
N THR A 69 1.71 -6.88 8.48
CA THR A 69 1.80 -5.64 9.24
C THR A 69 0.50 -4.85 9.08
N ASP A 70 -0.10 -4.46 10.21
CA ASP A 70 -1.24 -3.56 10.23
C ASP A 70 -0.74 -2.14 9.94
N ILE A 71 -1.27 -1.55 8.87
CA ILE A 71 -0.89 -0.21 8.39
C ILE A 71 -2.08 0.70 8.67
N ALA A 72 -1.88 1.85 9.31
CA ALA A 72 -2.97 2.79 9.52
C ALA A 72 -3.66 3.20 8.20
N ASP A 73 -4.99 3.34 8.22
CA ASP A 73 -5.78 3.62 7.02
C ASP A 73 -5.40 4.97 6.40
N ASN A 74 -5.15 5.98 7.23
CA ASN A 74 -4.72 7.29 6.77
C ASN A 74 -3.34 7.23 6.09
N LEU A 75 -2.43 6.41 6.60
CA LEU A 75 -1.13 6.19 5.95
C LEU A 75 -1.30 5.50 4.59
N LEU A 76 -2.11 4.44 4.50
CA LEU A 76 -2.41 3.78 3.22
C LEU A 76 -3.00 4.76 2.21
N ASN A 77 -3.95 5.60 2.63
CA ASN A 77 -4.54 6.63 1.78
C ASN A 77 -3.48 7.61 1.26
N LYS A 78 -2.57 8.07 2.13
CA LYS A 78 -1.45 8.95 1.72
C LYS A 78 -0.48 8.25 0.75
N LEU A 79 -0.20 6.97 0.95
CA LEU A 79 0.68 6.19 0.07
C LEU A 79 0.04 5.96 -1.30
N PHE A 80 -1.26 5.68 -1.37
CA PHE A 80 -1.96 5.46 -2.64
C PHE A 80 -2.05 6.72 -3.50
N ILE A 81 -2.24 7.89 -2.91
CA ILE A 81 -2.26 9.15 -3.66
C ILE A 81 -0.86 9.70 -3.98
N SER A 82 0.20 9.18 -3.34
CA SER A 82 1.55 9.72 -3.49
C SER A 82 2.10 9.45 -4.90
N GLU A 83 2.55 10.49 -5.58
CA GLU A 83 3.23 10.38 -6.89
C GLU A 83 4.66 9.86 -6.76
N LYS A 84 5.26 9.95 -5.57
CA LYS A 84 6.62 9.44 -5.29
C LYS A 84 6.66 7.91 -5.18
N LEU A 85 5.51 7.27 -4.97
CA LEU A 85 5.41 5.81 -4.86
C LEU A 85 4.97 5.22 -6.20
N GLY A 86 5.76 4.28 -6.73
CA GLY A 86 5.45 3.59 -7.98
C GLY A 86 4.15 2.78 -7.90
N GLU A 87 3.45 2.66 -9.04
CA GLU A 87 2.19 1.92 -9.16
C GLU A 87 2.32 0.47 -8.68
N ASN A 88 3.41 -0.21 -9.04
CA ASN A 88 3.70 -1.58 -8.62
C ASN A 88 3.72 -1.73 -7.08
N LYS A 89 4.36 -0.78 -6.37
CA LYS A 89 4.43 -0.76 -4.91
C LYS A 89 3.07 -0.47 -4.27
N LYS A 90 2.24 0.38 -4.91
CA LYS A 90 0.85 0.61 -4.47
C LYS A 90 0.01 -0.66 -4.60
N ILE A 91 0.17 -1.39 -5.70
CA ILE A 91 -0.49 -2.68 -5.92
C ILE A 91 -0.07 -3.68 -4.83
N ASP A 92 1.21 -3.76 -4.49
CA ASP A 92 1.70 -4.65 -3.44
C ASP A 92 1.06 -4.34 -2.07
N LEU A 93 1.01 -3.07 -1.69
CA LEU A 93 0.36 -2.60 -0.46
C LEU A 93 -1.14 -2.90 -0.46
N PHE A 94 -1.81 -2.70 -1.60
CA PHE A 94 -3.24 -3.00 -1.73
C PHE A 94 -3.50 -4.50 -1.58
N ILE A 95 -2.72 -5.35 -2.25
CA ILE A 95 -2.82 -6.81 -2.15
C ILE A 95 -2.58 -7.26 -0.71
N GLN A 96 -1.56 -6.71 -0.04
CA GLN A 96 -1.28 -7.00 1.37
C GLN A 96 -2.47 -6.65 2.26
N ALA A 97 -3.06 -5.46 2.10
CA ALA A 97 -4.17 -4.97 2.92
C ALA A 97 -5.54 -5.61 2.58
N LEU A 98 -5.67 -6.20 1.39
CA LEU A 98 -6.91 -6.73 0.85
C LEU A 98 -7.69 -7.66 1.80
N PRO A 99 -7.05 -8.64 2.48
CA PRO A 99 -7.79 -9.63 3.28
C PRO A 99 -8.42 -9.07 4.55
N TYR A 100 -7.98 -7.91 5.05
CA TYR A 100 -8.38 -7.40 6.36
C TYR A 100 -8.91 -5.97 6.38
N LYS A 101 -8.61 -5.13 5.38
CA LYS A 101 -9.09 -3.74 5.34
C LYS A 101 -10.21 -3.48 4.36
N TYR A 102 -10.22 -4.16 3.22
CA TYR A 102 -11.13 -3.82 2.14
C TYR A 102 -12.23 -4.85 2.00
N MET A 103 -13.03 -5.02 3.06
CA MET A 103 -14.14 -5.98 3.09
C MET A 103 -15.32 -5.48 2.25
N HIS A 104 -15.54 -4.17 2.19
CA HIS A 104 -16.62 -3.57 1.41
C HIS A 104 -16.18 -3.17 -0.01
N VAL A 105 -17.11 -3.29 -0.97
CA VAL A 105 -16.87 -2.89 -2.37
C VAL A 105 -16.52 -1.40 -2.48
N SER A 106 -17.13 -0.54 -1.68
CA SER A 106 -16.86 0.90 -1.66
C SER A 106 -15.41 1.21 -1.32
N GLU A 107 -14.84 0.56 -0.30
CA GLU A 107 -13.46 0.77 0.16
C GLU A 107 -12.46 0.32 -0.90
N ARG A 108 -12.66 -0.88 -1.48
CA ARG A 108 -11.86 -1.39 -2.60
C ARG A 108 -11.84 -0.39 -3.75
N ARG A 109 -13.01 0.12 -4.11
CA ARG A 109 -13.16 1.06 -5.23
C ARG A 109 -12.48 2.40 -4.97
N GLN A 110 -12.58 2.91 -3.74
CA GLN A 110 -11.94 4.15 -3.35
C GLN A 110 -10.42 4.02 -3.40
N ALA A 111 -9.87 2.93 -2.85
CA ALA A 111 -8.43 2.66 -2.90
C ALA A 111 -7.92 2.54 -4.35
N LEU A 112 -8.60 1.77 -5.20
CA LEU A 112 -8.25 1.64 -6.62
C LEU A 112 -8.27 2.99 -7.35
N LYS A 113 -9.27 3.83 -7.08
CA LYS A 113 -9.33 5.19 -7.63
C LYS A 113 -8.17 6.06 -7.16
N SER A 114 -7.81 6.00 -5.87
CA SER A 114 -6.64 6.73 -5.34
C SER A 114 -5.33 6.31 -6.03
N MET A 115 -5.21 5.04 -6.41
CA MET A 115 -4.08 4.52 -7.17
C MET A 115 -4.17 4.76 -8.68
N GLN A 116 -5.19 5.46 -9.18
CA GLN A 116 -5.47 5.69 -10.61
C GLN A 116 -5.78 4.40 -11.41
N LEU A 117 -6.27 3.36 -10.72
CA LEU A 117 -6.68 2.07 -11.29
C LEU A 117 -8.21 1.99 -11.48
N ASP A 118 -8.85 3.08 -11.90
CA ASP A 118 -10.31 3.18 -12.03
C ASP A 118 -10.93 2.11 -12.94
N GLU A 119 -10.19 1.59 -13.92
CA GLU A 119 -10.66 0.51 -14.79
C GLU A 119 -11.02 -0.78 -14.01
N PHE A 120 -10.34 -1.05 -12.90
CA PHE A 120 -10.66 -2.19 -12.02
C PHE A 120 -12.03 -2.03 -11.34
N ASN A 121 -12.54 -0.80 -11.18
CA ASN A 121 -13.86 -0.58 -10.57
C ASN A 121 -15.00 -1.19 -11.41
N LYS A 122 -14.79 -1.45 -12.70
CA LYS A 122 -15.75 -2.14 -13.58
C LYS A 122 -15.91 -3.63 -13.24
N ILE A 123 -15.02 -4.21 -12.42
CA ILE A 123 -15.17 -5.57 -11.90
C ILE A 123 -16.47 -5.68 -11.08
N TRP A 124 -16.73 -4.72 -10.19
CA TRP A 124 -17.91 -4.71 -9.31
C TRP A 124 -19.04 -3.77 -9.78
N ASN A 125 -18.92 -3.18 -10.97
CA ASN A 125 -19.92 -2.29 -11.55
C ASN A 125 -20.37 -2.80 -12.94
N ARG A 126 -21.28 -2.04 -13.57
CA ARG A 126 -21.67 -2.24 -14.96
C ARG A 126 -20.48 -2.04 -15.91
N GLY A 127 -20.49 -2.80 -17.01
CA GLY A 127 -19.48 -2.75 -18.06
C GLY A 127 -18.39 -3.81 -17.93
N THR A 128 -17.54 -3.88 -18.94
CA THR A 128 -16.40 -4.81 -19.02
C THR A 128 -15.11 -4.03 -18.72
N PRO A 129 -14.36 -4.38 -17.67
CA PRO A 129 -13.05 -3.80 -17.39
C PRO A 129 -12.08 -4.02 -18.55
N LYS A 130 -11.30 -2.99 -18.91
CA LYS A 130 -10.23 -3.08 -19.93
C LYS A 130 -8.86 -3.04 -19.27
N ILE A 131 -8.45 -4.17 -18.68
CA ILE A 131 -7.20 -4.27 -17.92
C ILE A 131 -6.11 -4.83 -18.83
N LYS A 132 -5.00 -4.10 -18.98
CA LYS A 132 -3.89 -4.50 -19.85
C LYS A 132 -3.18 -5.75 -19.31
N CYS A 133 -2.70 -6.61 -20.21
CA CYS A 133 -1.80 -7.71 -19.85
C CYS A 133 -0.45 -7.16 -19.40
N CYS A 134 -0.14 -7.29 -18.11
CA CYS A 134 1.17 -7.07 -17.52
C CYS A 134 1.29 -7.85 -16.21
N GLU A 135 2.52 -8.00 -15.71
CA GLU A 135 2.80 -8.76 -14.49
C GLU A 135 2.10 -8.19 -13.27
N ASP A 136 2.14 -6.87 -13.06
CA ASP A 136 1.53 -6.20 -11.91
C ASP A 136 0.00 -6.42 -11.84
N TYR A 137 -0.69 -6.27 -12.96
CA TYR A 137 -2.15 -6.48 -13.01
C TYR A 137 -2.52 -7.95 -12.93
N SER A 138 -1.66 -8.86 -13.42
CA SER A 138 -1.82 -10.30 -13.20
C SER A 138 -1.77 -10.64 -11.71
N ARG A 139 -0.79 -10.10 -10.98
CA ARG A 139 -0.65 -10.28 -9.53
C ARG A 139 -1.86 -9.74 -8.78
N LEU A 140 -2.36 -8.56 -9.15
CA LEU A 140 -3.56 -7.98 -8.57
C LEU A 140 -4.80 -8.85 -8.85
N LEU A 141 -5.02 -9.28 -10.09
CA LEU A 141 -6.16 -10.14 -10.45
C LEU A 141 -6.10 -11.50 -9.75
N LEU A 142 -4.91 -12.08 -9.61
CA LEU A 142 -4.70 -13.32 -8.85
C LEU A 142 -5.10 -13.13 -7.38
N ALA A 143 -4.64 -12.06 -6.73
CA ALA A 143 -5.04 -11.75 -5.35
C ALA A 143 -6.56 -11.57 -5.21
N LEU A 144 -7.20 -10.87 -6.16
CA LEU A 144 -8.67 -10.74 -6.17
C LEU A 144 -9.37 -12.10 -6.32
N LYS A 145 -8.82 -13.02 -7.13
CA LYS A 145 -9.35 -14.38 -7.30
C LYS A 145 -9.19 -15.20 -6.02
N GLU A 146 -8.02 -15.17 -5.38
CA GLU A 146 -7.74 -15.88 -4.13
C GLU A 146 -8.65 -15.42 -2.98
N GLN A 147 -9.01 -14.12 -2.95
CA GLN A 147 -9.98 -13.56 -2.02
C GLN A 147 -11.46 -13.80 -2.43
N GLY A 148 -11.71 -14.52 -3.53
CA GLY A 148 -13.05 -14.82 -4.02
C GLY A 148 -13.83 -13.59 -4.51
N LEU A 149 -13.13 -12.49 -4.84
CA LEU A 149 -13.71 -11.25 -5.33
C LEU A 149 -14.00 -11.28 -6.83
N ILE A 150 -13.33 -12.17 -7.57
CA ILE A 150 -13.63 -12.56 -8.95
C ILE A 150 -13.63 -14.09 -9.05
N GLN A 151 -14.29 -14.65 -10.05
CA GLN A 151 -14.29 -16.10 -10.27
C GLN A 151 -13.00 -16.54 -10.97
N ASP A 152 -12.65 -15.87 -12.07
CA ASP A 152 -11.45 -16.17 -12.84
C ASP A 152 -11.04 -15.01 -13.75
N PHE A 153 -9.86 -15.10 -14.34
CA PHE A 153 -9.42 -14.22 -15.42
C PHE A 153 -8.51 -14.96 -16.41
N CYS A 154 -8.52 -14.56 -17.67
CA CYS A 154 -7.62 -15.07 -18.69
C CYS A 154 -7.27 -13.97 -19.70
N VAL A 155 -6.27 -14.19 -20.55
CA VAL A 155 -6.02 -13.32 -21.70
C VAL A 155 -7.27 -13.33 -22.61
N ASP A 156 -7.67 -12.17 -23.12
CA ASP A 156 -8.81 -12.07 -24.03
C ASP A 156 -8.43 -12.58 -25.43
N ASN A 157 -9.08 -13.64 -25.89
CA ASN A 157 -8.82 -14.24 -27.21
C ASN A 157 -9.05 -13.29 -28.39
N LYS A 158 -9.87 -12.24 -28.23
CA LYS A 158 -10.13 -11.23 -29.26
C LYS A 158 -9.22 -10.02 -29.11
N GLN A 159 -8.69 -9.77 -27.92
CA GLN A 159 -7.85 -8.63 -27.59
C GLN A 159 -6.70 -9.08 -26.68
N GLU A 160 -5.72 -9.78 -27.24
CA GLU A 160 -4.63 -10.44 -26.48
C GLU A 160 -3.82 -9.50 -25.57
N LYS A 161 -3.92 -8.18 -25.81
CA LYS A 161 -3.32 -7.13 -24.96
C LYS A 161 -4.08 -6.88 -23.65
N TYR A 162 -5.25 -7.49 -23.44
CA TYR A 162 -6.11 -7.26 -22.29
C TYR A 162 -6.54 -8.57 -21.63
N TYR A 163 -6.83 -8.49 -20.33
CA TYR A 163 -7.46 -9.57 -19.57
C TYR A 163 -8.98 -9.51 -19.70
N ARG A 164 -9.57 -10.69 -19.87
CA ARG A 164 -10.99 -10.95 -19.71
C ARG A 164 -11.24 -11.47 -18.29
N ILE A 165 -12.09 -10.77 -17.54
CA ILE A 165 -12.45 -11.14 -16.16
C ILE A 165 -13.81 -11.84 -16.13
N THR A 166 -13.86 -13.00 -15.48
CA THR A 166 -15.10 -13.70 -15.13
C THR A 166 -15.54 -13.21 -13.75
N LYS A 167 -16.58 -12.39 -13.74
CA LYS A 167 -17.16 -11.86 -12.49
C LYS A 167 -17.82 -12.99 -11.70
N ARG A 168 -17.83 -12.86 -10.38
CA ARG A 168 -18.64 -13.74 -9.54
C ARG A 168 -20.12 -13.42 -9.81
N ASN A 169 -20.92 -14.43 -10.14
CA ASN A 169 -22.37 -14.26 -10.15
C ASN A 169 -22.80 -14.04 -8.69
N GLY A 170 -23.40 -12.88 -8.42
CA GLY A 170 -24.04 -12.58 -7.14
C GLY A 170 -25.40 -13.26 -7.06
#